data_AF-A0A921CPM9-F1
#
_entry.id   AF-A0A921CPM9-F1
#
_cell.length_a   1.000
_cell.length_b   1.000
_cell.length_c   1.000
_cell.angle_alpha   90.00
_cell.angle_beta   90.00
_cell.angle_gamma   90.00
#
_symmetry.space_group_name_H-M   'P 1'
#
loop_
_entity.id
_entity.type
_entity.pdbx_description
1 polymer ?
#
loop_
_entity_poly.entity_id
_entity_poly.type
_entity_poly.pdbx_seq_one_letter_code
_entity_poly.pdbx_strand_id
1 'polypeptide(L)'
;MWEKMNMKNIKIYTDGSFRRNKAGISFLIINPDRNKILGYTNLKCKKNIQAELQAIIHALQYLLNIDLSLENKKIEIITDEISIVDVFSSKKYELWDSCQWKKENGGAVVKCTKEWFILSCLVKKIGDMTISFTKTSKKDNQNKLVHDYANYARKLQFFKKNSIHIMEAVNGEDFVFKETVNISENREVKEILNMKRPWKSKSKADFKWYIEGQHEIVYIDTHDIIITEEIHLNCNSLNFGTLFRTAAESHKISYPIAVKPLENGKYALVVGITRLITAKLFDIPRVPCVVTDFSNEEFLKQNLVSGGRNN
;
A
#
# COMPACT_ATOMS: atom_id res chain seq x y z
N MET A 1 41.70 -17.42 -22.10
CA MET A 1 41.44 -18.43 -21.05
C MET A 1 40.33 -17.88 -20.17
N TRP A 2 39.06 -18.14 -20.53
CA TRP A 2 37.91 -17.70 -19.74
C TRP A 2 37.60 -18.82 -18.75
N GLU A 3 37.95 -18.64 -17.48
CA GLU A 3 37.44 -19.51 -16.42
C GLU A 3 35.91 -19.49 -16.49
N LYS A 4 35.29 -20.67 -16.59
CA LYS A 4 33.85 -20.84 -16.37
C LYS A 4 33.58 -20.37 -14.94
N MET A 5 33.16 -19.11 -14.77
CA MET A 5 32.62 -18.64 -13.50
C MET A 5 31.50 -19.59 -13.09
N ASN A 6 31.75 -20.31 -11.99
CA ASN A 6 30.84 -21.34 -11.50
C ASN A 6 29.61 -20.63 -10.91
N MET A 7 28.56 -20.45 -11.72
CA MET A 7 27.34 -19.76 -11.29
C MET A 7 26.68 -20.53 -10.15
N LYS A 8 26.45 -19.85 -9.02
CA LYS A 8 25.78 -20.46 -7.87
C LYS A 8 24.28 -20.20 -7.96
N ASN A 9 23.49 -21.26 -7.82
CA ASN A 9 22.04 -21.17 -7.88
C ASN A 9 21.45 -21.02 -6.48
N ILE A 10 20.79 -19.90 -6.23
CA ILE A 10 19.92 -19.69 -5.07
C ILE A 10 18.53 -20.21 -5.45
N LYS A 11 17.94 -21.07 -4.62
CA LYS A 11 16.55 -21.51 -4.77
C LYS A 11 15.68 -20.87 -3.71
N ILE A 12 14.53 -20.34 -4.11
CA ILE A 12 13.56 -19.70 -3.21
C ILE A 12 12.22 -20.37 -3.39
N TYR A 13 11.81 -21.19 -2.43
CA TYR A 13 10.47 -21.75 -2.37
C TYR A 13 9.52 -20.76 -1.69
N THR A 14 8.29 -20.65 -2.17
CA THR A 14 7.31 -19.69 -1.63
C THR A 14 5.91 -20.29 -1.61
N ASP A 15 5.10 -19.93 -0.61
CA ASP A 15 3.68 -20.30 -0.53
C ASP A 15 2.84 -19.25 0.22
N GLY A 16 1.59 -19.09 -0.21
CA GLY A 16 0.60 -18.22 0.40
C GLY A 16 -0.68 -18.95 0.84
N SER A 17 -0.94 -19.00 2.15
CA SER A 17 -2.19 -19.56 2.67
C SER A 17 -3.20 -18.45 2.95
N PHE A 18 -4.40 -18.49 2.34
CA PHE A 18 -5.44 -17.47 2.51
C PHE A 18 -6.77 -18.02 3.07
N ARG A 19 -7.36 -17.33 4.05
CA ARG A 19 -8.74 -17.58 4.54
C ARG A 19 -9.36 -16.32 5.16
N ARG A 20 -10.59 -15.97 4.77
CA ARG A 20 -11.41 -14.89 5.38
C ARG A 20 -10.63 -13.58 5.63
N ASN A 21 -10.06 -12.99 4.57
CA ASN A 21 -9.28 -11.75 4.61
C ASN A 21 -7.95 -11.79 5.40
N LYS A 22 -7.50 -12.98 5.80
CA LYS A 22 -6.23 -13.20 6.47
C LYS A 22 -5.38 -14.14 5.64
N ALA A 23 -4.13 -13.79 5.45
CA ALA A 23 -3.14 -14.64 4.81
C ALA A 23 -1.96 -14.88 5.74
N GLY A 24 -1.39 -16.08 5.66
CA GLY A 24 -0.04 -16.36 6.09
C GLY A 24 0.80 -16.59 4.85
N ILE A 25 2.02 -16.10 4.87
CA ILE A 25 2.99 -16.30 3.79
C ILE A 25 4.24 -16.93 4.37
N SER A 26 4.92 -17.74 3.58
CA SER A 26 6.26 -18.18 3.92
C SER A 26 7.14 -18.32 2.69
N PHE A 27 8.45 -18.33 2.94
CA PHE A 27 9.46 -18.60 1.94
C PHE A 27 10.65 -19.33 2.54
N LEU A 28 11.34 -20.12 1.71
CA LEU A 28 12.58 -20.79 2.06
C LEU A 28 13.66 -20.44 1.05
N ILE A 29 14.75 -19.82 1.50
CA ILE A 29 15.93 -19.52 0.70
C ILE A 29 16.99 -20.60 0.96
N ILE A 30 17.40 -21.29 -0.10
CA ILE A 30 18.50 -22.25 -0.11
C ILE A 30 19.63 -21.62 -0.92
N ASN A 31 20.71 -21.26 -0.23
CA ASN A 31 21.93 -20.72 -0.83
C ASN A 31 23.09 -21.69 -0.53
N PRO A 32 23.85 -22.17 -1.53
CA PRO A 32 24.95 -23.12 -1.33
C PRO A 32 25.99 -22.69 -0.29
N ASP A 33 26.18 -21.38 -0.11
CA ASP A 33 27.24 -20.81 0.73
C ASP A 33 26.76 -20.41 2.13
N ARG A 34 25.47 -20.60 2.45
CA ARG A 34 24.87 -20.14 3.71
C ARG A 34 23.86 -21.14 4.26
N ASN A 35 23.47 -20.93 5.51
CA ASN A 35 22.37 -21.65 6.14
C ASN A 35 21.09 -21.51 5.31
N LYS A 36 20.21 -22.52 5.40
CA LYS A 36 18.85 -22.40 4.87
C LYS A 36 18.11 -21.38 5.70
N ILE A 37 17.40 -20.47 5.04
CA ILE A 37 16.63 -19.41 5.71
C ILE A 37 15.15 -19.62 5.44
N LEU A 38 14.37 -19.80 6.48
CA LEU A 38 12.91 -19.89 6.42
C LEU A 38 12.31 -18.60 6.99
N GLY A 39 11.53 -17.89 6.19
CA GLY A 39 10.83 -16.68 6.59
C GLY A 39 9.33 -16.89 6.60
N TYR A 40 8.61 -16.36 7.59
CA TYR A 40 7.15 -16.38 7.60
C TYR A 40 6.54 -15.16 8.29
N THR A 41 5.33 -14.79 7.87
CA THR A 41 4.54 -13.73 8.51
C THR A 41 3.07 -13.81 8.12
N ASN A 42 2.22 -12.96 8.69
CA ASN A 42 0.83 -12.83 8.31
C ASN A 42 0.46 -11.41 7.88
N LEU A 43 -0.55 -11.32 7.02
CA LEU A 43 -1.05 -10.06 6.52
C LEU A 43 -2.53 -10.14 6.15
N LYS A 44 -3.12 -8.95 5.94
CA LYS A 44 -4.46 -8.84 5.37
C LYS A 44 -4.37 -8.93 3.85
N CYS A 45 -4.94 -9.99 3.29
CA CYS A 45 -5.16 -10.14 1.86
C CYS A 45 -6.66 -10.12 1.57
N LYS A 46 -7.03 -9.88 0.31
CA LYS A 46 -8.41 -10.02 -0.17
C LYS A 46 -8.59 -11.26 -1.05
N LYS A 47 -7.50 -11.87 -1.53
CA LYS A 47 -7.51 -12.97 -2.51
C LYS A 47 -6.34 -13.92 -2.28
N ASN A 48 -6.48 -15.16 -2.77
CA ASN A 48 -5.40 -16.15 -2.69
C ASN A 48 -4.15 -15.73 -3.45
N ILE A 49 -4.28 -15.37 -4.73
CA ILE A 49 -3.18 -14.84 -5.55
C ILE A 49 -2.43 -13.67 -4.92
N GLN A 50 -3.11 -12.88 -4.07
CA GLN A 50 -2.44 -11.80 -3.36
C GLN A 50 -1.48 -12.34 -2.28
N ALA A 51 -1.83 -13.42 -1.60
CA ALA A 51 -0.94 -14.08 -0.65
C ALA A 51 0.29 -14.68 -1.36
N GLU A 52 0.09 -15.35 -2.49
CA GLU A 52 1.19 -15.93 -3.30
C GLU A 52 2.18 -14.85 -3.76
N LEU A 53 1.68 -13.77 -4.35
CA LEU A 53 2.53 -12.66 -4.77
C LEU A 53 3.27 -12.04 -3.57
N GLN A 54 2.60 -11.92 -2.43
CA GLN A 54 3.22 -11.36 -1.22
C GLN A 54 4.32 -12.26 -0.66
N ALA A 55 4.19 -13.58 -0.74
CA ALA A 55 5.24 -14.52 -0.33
C ALA A 55 6.53 -14.28 -1.13
N ILE A 56 6.41 -14.17 -2.46
CA ILE A 56 7.56 -13.89 -3.34
C ILE A 56 8.13 -12.50 -3.10
N ILE A 57 7.27 -11.47 -3.00
CA ILE A 57 7.70 -10.09 -2.72
C ILE A 57 8.51 -10.02 -1.43
N HIS A 58 8.03 -10.65 -0.35
CA HIS A 58 8.73 -10.64 0.93
C HIS A 58 10.06 -11.40 0.86
N ALA A 59 10.11 -12.52 0.13
CA ALA A 59 11.34 -13.27 -0.06
C ALA A 59 12.42 -12.45 -0.79
N LEU A 60 12.04 -11.76 -1.88
CA LEU A 60 12.96 -10.90 -2.63
C LEU A 60 13.38 -9.65 -1.87
N GLN A 61 12.45 -9.02 -1.13
CA GLN A 61 12.77 -7.88 -0.27
C GLN A 61 13.73 -8.28 0.85
N TYR A 62 13.54 -9.45 1.44
CA TYR A 62 14.46 -9.98 2.44
C TYR A 62 15.83 -10.31 1.82
N LEU A 63 15.86 -10.88 0.61
CA LEU A 63 17.10 -11.16 -0.11
C LEU A 63 17.94 -9.89 -0.35
N LEU A 64 17.29 -8.78 -0.75
CA LEU A 64 17.93 -7.47 -0.88
C LEU A 64 18.36 -6.86 0.46
N ASN A 65 17.76 -7.30 1.57
CA ASN A 65 18.09 -6.79 2.90
C ASN A 65 19.33 -7.43 3.51
N ILE A 66 19.61 -8.71 3.23
CA ILE A 66 20.70 -9.46 3.86
C ILE A 66 22.07 -9.29 3.15
N ASP A 67 22.23 -8.20 2.40
CA ASP A 67 23.42 -7.78 1.66
C ASP A 67 24.16 -8.96 1.02
N LEU A 68 23.40 -9.81 0.34
CA LEU A 68 23.95 -10.90 -0.44
C LEU A 68 24.46 -10.30 -1.74
N SER A 69 25.77 -10.33 -1.98
CA SER A 69 26.28 -10.13 -3.34
C SER A 69 25.58 -11.14 -4.26
N LEU A 70 24.83 -10.60 -5.21
CA LEU A 70 24.11 -11.35 -6.25
C LEU A 70 24.95 -11.51 -7.51
N GLU A 71 26.19 -10.98 -7.52
CA GLU A 71 27.12 -11.16 -8.63
C GLU A 71 27.37 -12.65 -8.87
N ASN A 72 27.26 -13.07 -10.14
CA ASN A 72 27.45 -14.44 -10.59
C ASN A 72 26.52 -15.48 -9.94
N LYS A 73 25.35 -15.05 -9.45
CA LYS A 73 24.30 -15.95 -8.95
C LYS A 73 23.11 -15.98 -9.89
N LYS A 74 22.42 -17.12 -9.93
CA LYS A 74 21.07 -17.22 -10.49
C LYS A 74 20.08 -17.51 -9.39
N ILE A 75 18.93 -16.87 -9.44
CA ILE A 75 17.85 -17.01 -8.47
C ILE A 75 16.71 -17.76 -9.14
N GLU A 76 16.35 -18.91 -8.62
CA GLU A 76 15.18 -19.67 -9.04
C GLU A 76 14.07 -19.50 -8.01
N ILE A 77 12.98 -18.83 -8.38
CA ILE A 77 11.76 -18.74 -7.60
C ILE A 77 10.88 -19.94 -7.93
N ILE A 78 10.50 -20.70 -6.90
CA ILE A 78 9.73 -21.92 -7.01
C ILE A 78 8.39 -21.72 -6.28
N THR A 79 7.29 -21.79 -7.04
CA THR A 79 5.92 -21.57 -6.54
C THR A 79 4.96 -22.57 -7.19
N ASP A 80 3.83 -22.86 -6.56
CA ASP A 80 2.76 -23.67 -7.15
C ASP A 80 1.78 -22.85 -8.02
N GLU A 81 1.80 -21.53 -7.88
CA GLU A 81 0.92 -20.60 -8.58
C GLU A 81 1.39 -20.35 -10.01
N ILE A 82 0.86 -21.17 -10.94
CA ILE A 82 1.21 -21.16 -12.36
C ILE A 82 1.03 -19.78 -13.01
N SER A 83 0.04 -18.99 -12.57
CA SER A 83 -0.19 -17.68 -13.19
C SER A 83 0.98 -16.71 -12.98
N ILE A 84 1.73 -16.85 -11.88
CA ILE A 84 2.95 -16.08 -11.63
C ILE A 84 4.06 -16.56 -12.56
N VAL A 85 4.26 -17.88 -12.63
CA VAL A 85 5.26 -18.50 -13.52
C VAL A 85 5.05 -18.05 -14.96
N ASP A 86 3.82 -18.11 -15.47
CA ASP A 86 3.50 -17.73 -16.84
C ASP A 86 3.80 -16.25 -17.11
N VAL A 87 3.41 -15.35 -16.19
CA VAL A 87 3.60 -13.90 -16.35
C VAL A 87 5.08 -13.54 -16.45
N PHE A 88 5.93 -14.12 -15.61
CA PHE A 88 7.35 -13.77 -15.59
C PHE A 88 8.15 -14.54 -16.65
N SER A 89 7.82 -15.80 -16.94
CA SER A 89 8.48 -16.57 -18.00
C SER A 89 8.19 -16.02 -19.39
N SER A 90 6.95 -15.56 -19.64
CA SER A 90 6.56 -14.92 -20.91
C SER A 90 6.81 -13.41 -20.94
N LYS A 91 7.34 -12.82 -19.86
CA LYS A 91 7.54 -11.37 -19.70
C LYS A 91 6.27 -10.54 -19.95
N LYS A 92 5.10 -11.09 -19.64
CA LYS A 92 3.81 -10.42 -19.81
C LYS A 92 3.70 -9.08 -19.06
N TYR A 93 4.48 -8.91 -17.99
CA TYR A 93 4.57 -7.63 -17.27
C TYR A 93 5.15 -6.50 -18.13
N GLU A 94 5.98 -6.77 -19.13
CA GLU A 94 6.49 -5.75 -20.06
C GLU A 94 5.36 -5.15 -20.91
N LEU A 95 4.36 -5.97 -21.28
CA LEU A 95 3.14 -5.48 -21.92
C LEU A 95 2.29 -4.63 -20.98
N TRP A 96 2.35 -4.90 -19.67
CA TRP A 96 1.68 -4.06 -18.69
C TRP A 96 2.42 -2.75 -18.47
N ASP A 97 3.75 -2.73 -18.56
CA ASP A 97 4.53 -1.50 -18.51
C ASP A 97 4.20 -0.58 -19.70
N SER A 98 4.10 -1.14 -20.91
CA SER A 98 3.80 -0.36 -22.11
C SER A 98 2.43 0.31 -22.06
N CYS A 99 1.44 -0.30 -21.41
CA CYS A 99 0.13 0.29 -21.17
C CYS A 99 0.02 1.06 -19.84
N GLN A 100 1.14 1.35 -19.18
CA GLN A 100 1.19 2.03 -17.88
C GLN A 100 0.29 1.36 -16.82
N TRP A 101 0.21 0.03 -16.86
CA TRP A 101 -0.56 -0.81 -15.96
C TRP A 101 -2.07 -0.46 -15.95
N LYS A 102 -2.58 0.14 -17.02
CA LYS A 102 -3.97 0.53 -17.21
C LYS A 102 -4.62 -0.24 -18.37
N LYS A 103 -5.93 -0.43 -18.25
CA LYS A 103 -6.82 -0.77 -19.36
C LYS A 103 -7.22 0.49 -20.12
N GLU A 104 -7.83 0.32 -21.29
CA GLU A 104 -8.39 1.42 -22.08
C GLU A 104 -9.37 2.30 -21.28
N ASN A 105 -10.18 1.69 -20.41
CA ASN A 105 -11.10 2.41 -19.54
C ASN A 105 -10.45 3.12 -18.34
N GLY A 106 -9.12 3.19 -18.29
CA GLY A 106 -8.33 3.80 -17.21
C GLY A 106 -8.24 2.97 -15.92
N GLY A 107 -8.97 1.86 -15.82
CA GLY A 107 -8.90 0.91 -14.71
C GLY A 107 -7.59 0.12 -14.71
N ALA A 108 -7.27 -0.53 -13.59
CA ALA A 108 -6.03 -1.29 -13.48
C ALA A 108 -6.02 -2.55 -14.38
N VAL A 109 -4.88 -2.85 -15.02
CA VAL A 109 -4.76 -3.89 -16.07
C VAL A 109 -5.10 -5.30 -15.57
N VAL A 110 -4.78 -5.61 -14.32
CA VAL A 110 -4.95 -6.95 -13.72
C VAL A 110 -5.43 -6.83 -12.28
N LYS A 111 -6.16 -7.84 -11.77
CA LYS A 111 -6.45 -7.94 -10.33
C LYS A 111 -5.12 -8.01 -9.55
N CYS A 112 -5.08 -7.42 -8.35
CA CYS A 112 -3.86 -7.35 -7.53
C CYS A 112 -2.70 -6.62 -8.24
N THR A 113 -3.01 -5.61 -9.06
CA THR A 113 -2.04 -4.81 -9.84
C THR A 113 -0.88 -4.28 -9.00
N LYS A 114 -1.17 -3.93 -7.75
CA LYS A 114 -0.16 -3.43 -6.81
C LYS A 114 0.93 -4.47 -6.60
N GLU A 115 0.55 -5.69 -6.25
CA GLU A 115 1.48 -6.77 -5.96
C GLU A 115 2.27 -7.17 -7.20
N TRP A 116 1.59 -7.31 -8.34
CA TRP A 116 2.26 -7.56 -9.63
C TRP A 116 3.30 -6.51 -9.98
N PHE A 117 2.96 -5.23 -9.83
CA PHE A 117 3.87 -4.12 -10.10
C PHE A 117 5.09 -4.11 -9.18
N ILE A 118 4.87 -4.29 -7.87
CA ILE A 118 5.98 -4.36 -6.91
C ILE A 118 6.91 -5.52 -7.26
N LEU A 119 6.35 -6.69 -7.60
CA LEU A 119 7.14 -7.85 -7.99
C LEU A 119 7.92 -7.60 -9.28
N SER A 120 7.31 -6.98 -10.31
CA SER A 120 8.03 -6.63 -11.54
C SER A 120 9.16 -5.64 -11.30
N CYS A 121 8.98 -4.67 -10.39
CA CYS A 121 10.04 -3.74 -10.02
C CYS A 121 11.21 -4.46 -9.31
N LEU A 122 10.92 -5.40 -8.41
CA LEU A 122 11.95 -6.21 -7.74
C LEU A 122 12.72 -7.08 -8.73
N VAL A 123 12.02 -7.73 -9.66
CA VAL A 123 12.62 -8.55 -10.73
C VAL A 123 13.57 -7.71 -11.58
N LYS A 124 13.13 -6.53 -12.04
CA LYS A 124 13.98 -5.62 -12.83
C LYS A 124 15.18 -5.09 -12.07
N LYS A 125 15.01 -4.80 -10.77
CA LYS A 125 16.08 -4.29 -9.91
C LYS A 125 17.18 -5.34 -9.67
N ILE A 126 16.79 -6.59 -9.49
CA ILE A 126 17.72 -7.73 -9.35
C ILE A 126 18.33 -8.12 -10.70
N GLY A 127 17.58 -7.91 -11.79
CA GLY A 127 17.97 -8.20 -13.16
C GLY A 127 17.18 -9.38 -13.71
N ASP A 128 16.50 -9.15 -14.83
CA ASP A 128 15.64 -10.15 -15.48
C ASP A 128 16.41 -11.42 -15.92
N MET A 129 17.71 -11.31 -16.20
CA MET A 129 18.56 -12.46 -16.57
C MET A 129 19.05 -13.26 -15.36
N THR A 130 18.90 -12.69 -14.16
CA THR A 130 19.35 -13.27 -12.88
C THR A 130 18.26 -14.16 -12.26
N ILE A 131 16.99 -13.83 -12.49
CA ILE A 131 15.85 -14.47 -11.84
C ILE A 131 15.00 -15.30 -12.82
N SER A 132 14.65 -16.53 -12.43
CA SER A 132 13.74 -17.40 -13.17
C SER A 132 12.61 -17.89 -12.27
N PHE A 133 11.46 -18.21 -12.87
CA PHE A 133 10.30 -18.72 -12.15
C PHE A 133 9.99 -20.13 -12.61
N THR A 134 9.86 -21.06 -11.67
CA THR A 134 9.60 -22.48 -11.95
C THR A 134 8.39 -22.93 -11.16
N LYS A 135 7.55 -23.77 -11.77
CA LYS A 135 6.46 -24.43 -11.07
C LYS A 135 7.01 -25.54 -10.18
N THR A 136 6.60 -25.55 -8.93
CA THR A 136 6.94 -26.63 -8.00
C THR A 136 6.32 -27.98 -8.39
N SER A 137 6.91 -29.07 -7.92
CA SER A 137 6.36 -30.41 -8.07
C SER A 137 5.58 -30.81 -6.80
N LYS A 138 4.49 -31.59 -6.96
CA LYS A 138 3.67 -32.05 -5.83
C LYS A 138 4.43 -32.90 -4.79
N LYS A 139 5.59 -33.45 -5.16
CA LYS A 139 6.42 -34.33 -4.31
C LYS A 139 7.61 -33.58 -3.67
N ASP A 140 7.72 -32.27 -3.85
CA ASP A 140 8.84 -31.51 -3.31
C ASP A 140 8.63 -31.24 -1.80
N ASN A 141 9.49 -31.83 -0.97
CA ASN A 141 9.47 -31.66 0.49
C ASN A 141 9.70 -30.20 0.91
N GLN A 142 10.47 -29.42 0.15
CA GLN A 142 10.69 -28.01 0.46
C GLN A 142 9.42 -27.19 0.23
N ASN A 143 8.61 -27.57 -0.78
CA ASN A 143 7.31 -26.96 -1.03
C ASN A 143 6.33 -27.25 0.11
N LYS A 144 6.32 -28.50 0.59
CA LYS A 144 5.50 -28.86 1.76
C LYS A 144 5.85 -28.05 3.00
N LEU A 145 7.15 -27.84 3.25
CA LEU A 145 7.63 -27.03 4.37
C LEU A 145 7.07 -25.60 4.30
N VAL A 146 7.23 -24.91 3.17
CA VAL A 146 6.73 -23.53 3.04
C VAL A 146 5.20 -23.47 3.14
N HIS A 147 4.50 -24.50 2.67
CA HIS A 147 3.05 -24.61 2.82
C HIS A 147 2.57 -24.74 4.26
N ASP A 148 3.24 -25.60 5.04
CA ASP A 148 2.92 -25.79 6.45
C ASP A 148 3.17 -24.50 7.25
N TYR A 149 4.25 -23.78 6.96
CA TYR A 149 4.56 -22.50 7.59
C TYR A 149 3.63 -21.36 7.16
N ALA A 150 3.18 -21.32 5.90
CA ALA A 150 2.18 -20.35 5.46
C ALA A 150 0.85 -20.58 6.21
N ASN A 151 0.44 -21.84 6.39
CA ASN A 151 -0.73 -22.20 7.18
C ASN A 151 -0.57 -21.86 8.67
N TYR A 152 0.60 -22.12 9.25
CA TYR A 152 0.93 -21.75 10.62
C TYR A 152 0.84 -20.24 10.81
N ALA A 153 1.53 -19.47 9.97
CA ALA A 153 1.55 -18.01 10.05
C ALA A 153 0.14 -17.39 9.95
N ARG A 154 -0.72 -17.95 9.10
CA ARG A 154 -2.13 -17.53 8.99
C ARG A 154 -2.89 -17.68 10.31
N LYS A 155 -2.54 -18.63 11.17
CA LYS A 155 -3.20 -18.86 12.47
C LYS A 155 -2.69 -17.93 13.58
N LEU A 156 -1.48 -17.38 13.46
CA LEU A 156 -0.90 -16.46 14.45
C LEU A 156 -1.72 -15.16 14.60
N GLN A 157 -1.62 -14.47 15.75
CA GLN A 157 -2.20 -13.13 15.89
C GLN A 157 -1.53 -12.13 14.92
N PHE A 158 -2.20 -11.02 14.59
CA PHE A 158 -1.66 -10.06 13.63
C PHE A 158 -0.32 -9.51 14.11
N PHE A 159 0.70 -9.66 13.28
CA PHE A 159 2.01 -9.05 13.53
C PHE A 159 2.09 -7.62 13.03
N LYS A 160 3.13 -6.91 13.47
CA LYS A 160 3.50 -5.61 12.91
C LYS A 160 3.66 -5.74 11.39
N LYS A 161 3.10 -4.77 10.69
CA LYS A 161 3.13 -4.71 9.22
C LYS A 161 4.59 -4.72 8.73
N ASN A 162 4.89 -5.55 7.74
CA ASN A 162 6.23 -5.73 7.15
C ASN A 162 7.27 -6.39 8.08
N SER A 163 6.85 -7.04 9.17
CA SER A 163 7.75 -7.85 10.00
C SER A 163 7.75 -9.30 9.54
N ILE A 164 8.92 -9.90 9.40
CA ILE A 164 9.12 -11.31 9.02
C ILE A 164 9.85 -12.02 10.16
N HIS A 165 9.33 -13.17 10.59
CA HIS A 165 10.06 -14.07 11.47
C HIS A 165 11.04 -14.88 10.63
N ILE A 166 12.31 -14.85 11.01
CA ILE A 166 13.38 -15.55 10.33
C ILE A 166 13.85 -16.71 11.19
N MET A 167 13.95 -17.88 10.57
CA MET A 167 14.56 -19.08 11.12
C MET A 167 15.72 -19.52 10.25
N GLU A 168 16.74 -20.11 10.85
CA GLU A 168 17.88 -20.69 10.13
C GLU A 168 18.07 -22.15 10.49
N ALA A 169 18.54 -22.92 9.51
CA ALA A 169 18.97 -24.31 9.69
C ALA A 169 20.39 -24.48 9.14
N VAL A 170 21.30 -24.97 10.00
CA VAL A 170 22.69 -25.30 9.63
C VAL A 170 22.73 -26.77 9.20
N ASN A 171 23.30 -27.07 8.03
CA ASN A 171 23.70 -28.43 7.62
C ASN A 171 22.67 -29.56 7.86
N GLY A 172 21.37 -29.31 7.66
CA GLY A 172 20.33 -30.34 7.77
C GLY A 172 19.73 -30.51 9.16
N GLU A 173 20.10 -29.67 10.13
CA GLU A 173 19.44 -29.56 11.42
C GLU A 173 18.07 -28.86 11.33
N ASP A 174 17.33 -28.89 12.44
CA ASP A 174 16.03 -28.24 12.56
C ASP A 174 16.14 -26.72 12.45
N PHE A 175 15.07 -26.08 11.98
CA PHE A 175 14.99 -24.63 11.93
C PHE A 175 14.89 -24.05 13.34
N VAL A 176 15.81 -23.14 13.68
CA VAL A 176 15.83 -22.40 14.94
C VAL A 176 15.50 -20.94 14.67
N PHE A 177 14.69 -20.32 15.55
CA PHE A 177 14.39 -18.90 15.46
C PHE A 177 15.67 -18.07 15.58
N LYS A 178 15.86 -17.13 14.65
CA LYS A 178 16.99 -16.22 14.64
C LYS A 178 16.58 -14.81 15.04
N GLU A 179 15.63 -14.23 14.32
CA GLU A 179 15.28 -12.83 14.48
C GLU A 179 13.92 -12.47 13.87
N THR A 180 13.47 -11.24 14.14
CA THR A 180 12.33 -10.64 13.44
C THR A 180 12.81 -9.41 12.67
N VAL A 181 12.71 -9.46 11.34
CA VAL A 181 13.21 -8.40 10.46
C VAL A 181 12.08 -7.52 9.97
N ASN A 182 12.27 -6.21 10.06
CA ASN A 182 11.40 -5.22 9.42
C ASN A 182 11.94 -4.87 8.03
N ILE A 183 11.43 -5.50 6.98
CA ILE A 183 11.90 -5.29 5.60
C ILE A 183 11.64 -3.87 5.07
N SER A 184 10.80 -3.08 5.75
CA SER A 184 10.50 -1.71 5.32
C SER A 184 11.60 -0.70 5.63
N GLU A 185 12.68 -1.11 6.31
CA GLU A 185 13.79 -0.22 6.66
C GLU A 185 14.86 -0.13 5.55
N ASN A 186 14.97 -1.16 4.71
CA ASN A 186 15.92 -1.20 3.60
C ASN A 186 15.65 -0.09 2.56
N ARG A 187 16.69 0.64 2.15
CA ARG A 187 16.59 1.78 1.23
C ARG A 187 16.04 1.38 -0.14
N GLU A 188 16.55 0.31 -0.74
CA GLU A 188 16.12 -0.12 -2.07
C GLU A 188 14.66 -0.58 -2.06
N VAL A 189 14.28 -1.29 -1.00
CA VAL A 189 12.90 -1.71 -0.78
C VAL A 189 11.98 -0.49 -0.60
N LYS A 190 12.42 0.53 0.17
CA LYS A 190 11.68 1.80 0.33
C LYS A 190 11.45 2.50 -1.00
N GLU A 191 12.46 2.58 -1.87
CA GLU A 191 12.35 3.21 -3.19
C GLU A 191 11.27 2.53 -4.02
N ILE A 192 11.28 1.19 -4.11
CA ILE A 192 10.26 0.41 -4.84
C ILE A 192 8.86 0.60 -4.23
N LEU A 193 8.74 0.54 -2.90
CA LEU A 193 7.45 0.68 -2.21
C LEU A 193 6.83 2.08 -2.36
N ASN A 194 7.68 3.10 -2.55
CA ASN A 194 7.29 4.50 -2.72
C ASN A 194 7.10 4.91 -4.20
N MET A 195 7.33 4.02 -5.17
CA MET A 195 7.10 4.32 -6.57
C MET A 195 5.66 4.76 -6.82
N LYS A 196 5.51 5.85 -7.58
CA LYS A 196 4.22 6.36 -8.02
C LYS A 196 3.50 5.27 -8.82
N ARG A 197 2.31 4.90 -8.38
CA ARG A 197 1.55 3.80 -9.01
C ARG A 197 0.88 4.28 -10.29
N PRO A 198 1.26 3.77 -11.46
CA PRO A 198 0.79 4.30 -12.74
C PRO A 198 -0.74 4.29 -12.89
N TRP A 199 -1.39 3.21 -12.42
CA TRP A 199 -2.85 3.01 -12.48
C TRP A 199 -3.65 3.76 -11.42
N LYS A 200 -2.98 4.32 -10.39
CA LYS A 200 -3.64 5.31 -9.56
C LYS A 200 -3.64 6.60 -10.38
N SER A 201 -4.81 7.07 -10.77
CA SER A 201 -4.94 8.48 -11.11
C SER A 201 -4.29 9.30 -9.99
N LYS A 202 -3.80 10.52 -10.29
CA LYS A 202 -3.74 11.52 -9.23
C LYS A 202 -5.11 11.38 -8.55
N SER A 203 -5.17 10.99 -7.27
CA SER A 203 -6.39 11.25 -6.51
C SER A 203 -6.74 12.68 -6.91
N LYS A 204 -7.96 12.96 -7.40
CA LYS A 204 -8.40 14.35 -7.59
C LYS A 204 -7.82 15.07 -6.40
N ALA A 205 -6.79 15.91 -6.62
CA ALA A 205 -5.99 16.43 -5.51
C ALA A 205 -7.04 17.00 -4.58
N ASP A 206 -7.08 16.53 -3.31
CA ASP A 206 -8.14 16.91 -2.37
C ASP A 206 -8.37 18.40 -2.60
N PHE A 207 -9.53 18.72 -3.15
CA PHE A 207 -9.72 20.00 -3.82
C PHE A 207 -9.38 21.08 -2.81
N LYS A 208 -8.21 21.70 -3.00
CA LYS A 208 -7.60 22.56 -2.01
C LYS A 208 -8.14 23.96 -2.26
N TRP A 209 -9.37 24.16 -1.79
CA TRP A 209 -10.08 25.43 -1.91
C TRP A 209 -9.56 26.51 -0.98
N TYR A 210 -8.74 26.14 0.00
CA TYR A 210 -8.14 27.08 0.93
C TYR A 210 -6.62 27.02 0.87
N ILE A 211 -6.02 28.19 0.67
CA ILE A 211 -4.59 28.44 0.76
C ILE A 211 -4.39 29.43 1.90
N GLU A 212 -3.52 29.07 2.84
CA GLU A 212 -3.18 29.91 3.98
C GLU A 212 -2.62 31.27 3.50
N GLY A 213 -3.10 32.36 4.09
CA GLY A 213 -2.74 33.73 3.70
C GLY A 213 -3.50 34.30 2.51
N GLN A 214 -4.34 33.53 1.80
CA GLN A 214 -5.15 34.04 0.67
C GLN A 214 -6.59 34.39 1.05
N HIS A 215 -7.04 34.00 2.25
CA HIS A 215 -8.37 34.29 2.74
C HIS A 215 -8.30 34.80 4.18
N GLU A 216 -9.15 35.78 4.47
CA GLU A 216 -9.41 36.21 5.84
C GLU A 216 -10.12 35.08 6.60
N ILE A 217 -9.63 34.77 7.80
CA ILE A 217 -10.21 33.77 8.68
C ILE A 217 -10.93 34.47 9.82
N VAL A 218 -12.22 34.16 9.96
CA VAL A 218 -13.05 34.60 11.08
C VAL A 218 -13.40 33.39 11.92
N TYR A 219 -13.31 33.49 13.24
CA TYR A 219 -13.72 32.41 14.14
C TYR A 219 -15.20 32.57 14.49
N ILE A 220 -16.04 31.62 14.08
CA ILE A 220 -17.49 31.70 14.29
C ILE A 220 -17.90 30.64 15.31
N ASP A 221 -18.89 30.97 16.15
CA ASP A 221 -19.47 30.01 17.09
C ASP A 221 -20.09 28.83 16.32
N THR A 222 -19.82 27.61 16.76
CA THR A 222 -20.34 26.42 16.09
C THR A 222 -21.87 26.33 16.13
N HIS A 223 -22.54 26.99 17.08
CA HIS A 223 -23.99 27.04 17.19
C HIS A 223 -24.65 28.03 16.22
N ASP A 224 -23.89 29.03 15.76
CA ASP A 224 -24.36 30.00 14.77
C ASP A 224 -24.26 29.48 13.34
N ILE A 225 -23.60 28.33 13.13
CA ILE A 225 -23.49 27.67 11.84
C ILE A 225 -24.54 26.56 11.72
N ILE A 226 -25.39 26.70 10.71
CA ILE A 226 -26.48 25.78 10.38
C ILE A 226 -26.28 25.12 9.02
N ILE A 227 -26.90 23.96 8.83
CA ILE A 227 -26.83 23.19 7.59
C ILE A 227 -28.14 23.42 6.83
N THR A 228 -28.05 24.06 5.66
CA THR A 228 -29.22 24.42 4.85
C THR A 228 -29.13 23.90 3.41
N GLU A 229 -27.92 23.62 2.90
CA GLU A 229 -27.75 23.18 1.51
C GLU A 229 -28.04 21.68 1.33
N GLU A 230 -28.79 21.33 0.26
CA GLU A 230 -29.23 19.96 -0.02
C GLU A 230 -28.08 18.95 -0.07
N ILE A 231 -26.91 19.35 -0.58
CA ILE A 231 -25.73 18.47 -0.66
C ILE A 231 -25.28 17.95 0.72
N HIS A 232 -25.45 18.78 1.75
CA HIS A 232 -25.11 18.43 3.13
C HIS A 232 -26.25 17.65 3.79
N LEU A 233 -27.50 18.03 3.51
CA LEU A 233 -28.70 17.36 4.03
C LEU A 233 -28.86 15.94 3.48
N ASN A 234 -28.49 15.71 2.22
CA ASN A 234 -28.54 14.41 1.54
C ASN A 234 -27.29 13.55 1.77
N CYS A 235 -26.44 13.92 2.75
CA CYS A 235 -25.19 13.22 3.02
C CYS A 235 -25.43 11.88 3.74
N ASN A 236 -25.27 10.76 3.02
CA ASN A 236 -25.51 9.42 3.56
C ASN A 236 -24.32 8.81 4.34
N SER A 237 -23.12 9.40 4.23
CA SER A 237 -21.93 8.93 4.95
C SER A 237 -20.85 10.00 5.02
N LEU A 238 -20.17 10.10 6.17
CA LEU A 238 -19.07 11.02 6.39
C LEU A 238 -17.77 10.25 6.65
N ASN A 239 -16.68 10.67 6.01
CA ASN A 239 -15.35 10.14 6.28
C ASN A 239 -14.52 11.16 7.08
N PHE A 240 -14.22 10.81 8.32
CA PHE A 240 -13.47 11.68 9.22
C PHE A 240 -11.95 11.48 9.16
N GLY A 241 -11.45 10.41 8.54
CA GLY A 241 -10.00 10.15 8.47
C GLY A 241 -9.32 10.25 9.84
N THR A 242 -8.26 11.07 9.92
CA THR A 242 -7.55 11.37 11.19
C THR A 242 -8.14 12.56 11.96
N LEU A 243 -9.11 13.28 11.40
CA LEU A 243 -9.67 14.52 11.97
C LEU A 243 -10.23 14.30 13.38
N PHE A 244 -10.94 13.19 13.61
CA PHE A 244 -11.49 12.84 14.92
C PHE A 244 -10.40 12.70 15.97
N ARG A 245 -9.31 11.98 15.65
CA ARG A 245 -8.18 11.81 16.56
C ARG A 245 -7.53 13.15 16.87
N THR A 246 -7.27 13.96 15.85
CA THR A 246 -6.64 15.27 16.02
C THR A 246 -7.53 16.23 16.82
N ALA A 247 -8.84 16.24 16.59
CA ALA A 247 -9.78 17.06 17.36
C ALA A 247 -9.87 16.57 18.82
N ALA A 248 -9.88 15.26 19.07
CA ALA A 248 -9.86 14.71 20.42
C ALA A 248 -8.59 15.10 21.19
N GLU A 249 -7.44 15.11 20.52
CA GLU A 249 -6.13 15.45 21.13
C GLU A 249 -5.94 16.96 21.32
N SER A 250 -6.33 17.77 20.33
CA SER A 250 -6.04 19.22 20.30
C SER A 250 -7.19 20.11 20.72
N HIS A 251 -8.42 19.56 20.79
CA HIS A 251 -9.66 20.28 21.05
C HIS A 251 -9.90 21.47 20.10
N LYS A 252 -9.39 21.38 18.87
CA LYS A 252 -9.44 22.46 17.87
C LYS A 252 -9.67 21.91 16.47
N ILE A 253 -10.26 22.74 15.61
CA ILE A 253 -10.30 22.53 14.16
C ILE A 253 -9.26 23.45 13.52
N SER A 254 -8.23 22.89 12.90
CA SER A 254 -7.12 23.67 12.34
C SER A 254 -7.38 24.19 10.93
N TYR A 255 -8.09 23.43 10.10
CA TYR A 255 -8.36 23.80 8.70
C TYR A 255 -9.76 24.41 8.59
N PRO A 256 -9.92 25.57 7.92
CA PRO A 256 -11.19 26.31 7.93
C PRO A 256 -12.33 25.60 7.22
N ILE A 257 -13.55 26.04 7.51
CA ILE A 257 -14.77 25.75 6.75
C ILE A 257 -15.21 27.02 5.98
N ALA A 258 -16.00 26.89 4.92
CA ALA A 258 -16.58 28.07 4.28
C ALA A 258 -18.06 28.18 4.66
N VAL A 259 -18.50 29.41 4.91
CA VAL A 259 -19.86 29.71 5.34
C VAL A 259 -20.42 30.94 4.64
N LYS A 260 -21.74 30.99 4.50
CA LYS A 260 -22.47 32.12 3.93
C LYS A 260 -23.35 32.79 4.97
N PRO A 261 -23.28 34.13 5.15
CA PRO A 261 -24.17 34.83 6.08
C PRO A 261 -25.65 34.66 5.69
N LEU A 262 -26.51 34.58 6.69
CA LEU A 262 -27.96 34.55 6.54
C LEU A 262 -28.57 35.83 7.12
N GLU A 263 -29.74 36.21 6.63
CA GLU A 263 -30.46 37.43 7.08
C GLU A 263 -30.77 37.43 8.59
N ASN A 264 -30.87 36.25 9.20
CA ASN A 264 -31.14 36.08 10.63
C ASN A 264 -29.90 36.18 11.52
N GLY A 265 -28.75 36.62 10.98
CA GLY A 265 -27.49 36.74 11.71
C GLY A 265 -26.74 35.42 11.92
N LYS A 266 -27.26 34.29 11.41
CA LYS A 266 -26.57 32.99 11.41
C LYS A 266 -25.78 32.78 10.13
N TYR A 267 -25.11 31.63 10.03
CA TYR A 267 -24.32 31.25 8.88
C TYR A 267 -24.77 29.90 8.32
N ALA A 268 -24.94 29.81 7.00
CA ALA A 268 -25.13 28.55 6.29
C ALA A 268 -23.77 27.91 5.97
N LEU A 269 -23.64 26.60 6.20
CA LEU A 269 -22.46 25.85 5.82
C LEU A 269 -22.38 25.68 4.29
N VAL A 270 -21.29 26.17 3.69
CA VAL A 270 -21.00 26.03 2.26
C VAL A 270 -20.10 24.82 2.01
N VAL A 271 -18.92 24.73 2.65
CA VAL A 271 -18.02 23.56 2.57
C VAL A 271 -17.41 23.20 3.92
N GLY A 272 -17.14 21.90 4.13
CA GLY A 272 -16.44 21.41 5.33
C GLY A 272 -17.33 20.71 6.37
N ILE A 273 -18.41 20.05 5.93
CA ILE A 273 -19.38 19.35 6.80
C ILE A 273 -18.72 18.42 7.83
N THR A 274 -17.71 17.64 7.45
CA THR A 274 -17.01 16.74 8.39
C THR A 274 -16.38 17.49 9.56
N ARG A 275 -15.88 18.71 9.32
CA ARG A 275 -15.26 19.56 10.36
C ARG A 275 -16.30 20.21 11.25
N LEU A 276 -17.40 20.72 10.68
CA LEU A 276 -18.50 21.26 11.49
C LEU A 276 -19.09 20.19 12.40
N ILE A 277 -19.34 19.00 11.86
CA ILE A 277 -19.86 17.86 12.65
C ILE A 277 -18.85 17.45 13.73
N THR A 278 -17.56 17.36 13.39
CA THR A 278 -16.53 17.06 14.40
C THR A 278 -16.52 18.14 15.50
N ALA A 279 -16.57 19.41 15.14
CA ALA A 279 -16.57 20.50 16.11
C ALA A 279 -17.77 20.44 17.06
N LYS A 280 -18.98 20.19 16.52
CA LYS A 280 -20.20 20.01 17.32
C LYS A 280 -20.15 18.76 18.20
N LEU A 281 -19.56 17.65 17.73
CA LEU A 281 -19.46 16.42 18.51
C LEU A 281 -18.45 16.49 19.67
N PHE A 282 -17.43 17.32 19.54
CA PHE A 282 -16.40 17.53 20.56
C PHE A 282 -16.60 18.83 21.35
N ASP A 283 -17.78 19.47 21.24
CA ASP A 283 -18.13 20.72 21.91
C ASP A 283 -17.08 21.84 21.72
N ILE A 284 -16.47 21.89 20.54
CA ILE A 284 -15.51 22.94 20.19
C ILE A 284 -16.32 24.23 19.95
N PRO A 285 -16.11 25.31 20.74
CA PRO A 285 -17.01 26.45 20.76
C PRO A 285 -16.92 27.28 19.47
N ARG A 286 -15.72 27.43 18.90
CA ARG A 286 -15.49 28.24 17.70
C ARG A 286 -14.65 27.51 16.67
N VAL A 287 -14.97 27.70 15.40
CA VAL A 287 -14.23 27.12 14.27
C VAL A 287 -13.72 28.21 13.33
N PRO A 288 -12.55 28.02 12.69
CA PRO A 288 -12.07 28.94 11.68
C PRO A 288 -12.94 28.85 10.43
N CYS A 289 -13.39 30.00 9.94
CA CYS A 289 -14.31 30.15 8.82
C CYS A 289 -13.79 31.14 7.78
N VAL A 290 -14.02 30.82 6.51
CA VAL A 290 -13.99 31.77 5.39
C VAL A 290 -15.42 32.17 5.08
N VAL A 291 -15.72 33.46 5.17
CA VAL A 291 -17.06 33.98 4.84
C VAL A 291 -17.15 34.22 3.34
N THR A 292 -18.26 33.80 2.72
CA THR A 292 -18.48 33.92 1.28
C THR A 292 -19.94 34.19 0.95
N ASP A 293 -20.21 34.86 -0.18
CA ASP A 293 -21.57 35.10 -0.67
C ASP A 293 -22.09 33.95 -1.56
N PHE A 294 -21.23 32.97 -1.88
CA PHE A 294 -21.54 31.86 -2.77
C PHE A 294 -22.29 30.71 -2.08
N SER A 295 -23.19 30.06 -2.82
CA SER A 295 -23.66 28.70 -2.51
C SER A 295 -22.54 27.66 -2.72
N ASN A 296 -22.72 26.41 -2.26
CA ASN A 296 -21.74 25.34 -2.49
C ASN A 296 -21.38 25.18 -3.97
N GLU A 297 -22.39 25.16 -4.86
CA GLU A 297 -22.15 24.95 -6.28
C GLU A 297 -21.32 26.10 -6.89
N GLU A 298 -21.68 27.34 -6.58
CA GLU A 298 -20.96 28.54 -7.04
C GLU A 298 -19.54 28.57 -6.49
N PHE A 299 -19.38 28.24 -5.20
CA PHE A 299 -18.10 28.19 -4.51
C PHE A 299 -17.17 27.16 -5.16
N LEU A 300 -17.69 25.96 -5.44
CA LEU A 300 -16.93 24.92 -6.13
C LEU A 300 -16.58 25.35 -7.56
N LYS A 301 -17.54 25.91 -8.31
CA LYS A 301 -17.32 26.37 -9.68
C LYS A 301 -16.23 27.44 -9.75
N GLN A 302 -16.28 28.44 -8.87
CA GLN A 302 -15.27 29.50 -8.82
C GLN A 302 -13.89 28.90 -8.55
N ASN A 303 -13.74 28.08 -7.51
CA ASN A 303 -12.44 27.56 -7.10
C ASN A 303 -11.89 26.46 -8.04
N LEU A 304 -12.75 25.73 -8.74
CA LEU A 304 -12.34 24.71 -9.72
C LEU A 304 -11.99 25.32 -11.09
N VAL A 305 -12.69 26.37 -11.52
CA VAL A 305 -12.48 27.00 -12.84
C VAL A 305 -11.38 28.07 -12.78
N SER A 306 -11.25 28.80 -11.67
CA SER A 306 -10.21 29.83 -11.51
C SER A 306 -8.81 29.22 -11.32
N GLY A 307 -8.73 28.02 -10.74
CA GLY A 307 -7.47 27.27 -10.62
C GLY A 307 -6.88 26.79 -11.95
N GLY A 308 -7.63 26.89 -13.05
CA GLY A 308 -7.16 26.56 -14.40
C GLY A 308 -6.51 27.72 -15.17
N ARG A 309 -6.55 28.95 -14.64
CA ARG A 309 -5.98 30.14 -15.32
C ARG A 309 -4.56 30.52 -14.88
N ASN A 310 -3.99 29.81 -13.90
CA ASN A 310 -2.63 30.04 -13.40
C ASN A 310 -1.71 28.80 -13.55
N ASN A 311 -1.86 28.02 -14.63
CA ASN A 311 -0.86 27.04 -15.07
C ASN A 311 -0.43 27.36 -16.50
#